data_AF-A0A6P2FQN8-F1
#
_entry.id   AF-A0A6P2FQN8-F1
#
_cell.length_a   1.000
_cell.length_b   1.000
_cell.length_c   1.000
_cell.angle_alpha   90.00
_cell.angle_beta   90.00
_cell.angle_gamma   90.00
#
_symmetry.space_group_name_H-M   'P 1'
#
loop_
_entity.id
_entity.type
_entity.pdbx_description
1 polymer ?
#
loop_
_entity_poly.entity_id
_entity_poly.type
_entity_poly.pdbx_seq_one_letter_code
_entity_poly.pdbx_strand_id
1 'polypeptide(L)'
;MDEIYFKGVPATAQSVDLVRTLLYSGTLSSDEKIPLLRILAELYDRQNTTGANTDIALILKKFAFDPDKQVAGQAAIHYARQVEYQPGTELVLKKALENGALDTDAYFQELAHLVPSAPLDKKKEFLAEIRAARSLIGRDVLVMGLNSGEEFNAVSFLKSSEDMAGLLRETQPQFGPRVGLGIGESVRYMEWLRASAAIESHETGRSMDDVIVARLSRPNTDERKIMSFLISPQARAVLAAATPDSPVQKLVAISQLYASQLPGDRDMPAMVQAIRAQMKNPPPLPPPVVLMPPTGPLIGPSSAPPGYPMYVAPPRQ
;
A
#
# COMPACT_ATOMS: atom_id res chain seq x y z
N MET A 1 12.95 -8.49 14.07
CA MET A 1 13.52 -8.43 15.42
C MET A 1 12.93 -7.18 16.05
N ASP A 2 11.62 -7.14 16.29
CA ASP A 2 10.88 -5.86 16.42
C ASP A 2 9.70 -5.94 17.39
N GLU A 3 9.86 -6.60 18.54
CA GLU A 3 8.83 -6.61 19.60
C GLU A 3 9.42 -6.60 21.02
N ILE A 4 10.65 -6.12 21.15
CA ILE A 4 11.30 -5.92 22.45
C ILE A 4 11.76 -4.47 22.46
N TYR A 5 10.94 -3.56 22.97
CA TYR A 5 11.31 -2.45 23.87
C TYR A 5 10.10 -1.53 24.12
N PHE A 6 9.84 -1.28 25.40
CA PHE A 6 9.11 -0.15 25.96
C PHE A 6 7.59 -0.17 26.25
N LYS A 7 7.08 -1.28 26.83
CA LYS A 7 5.95 -1.19 27.79
C LYS A 7 6.34 -0.57 29.16
N GLY A 8 7.32 0.35 29.19
CA GLY A 8 8.10 0.65 30.41
C GLY A 8 7.92 2.03 31.05
N VAL A 9 7.50 3.07 30.31
CA VAL A 9 7.31 4.41 30.90
C VAL A 9 5.86 4.56 31.36
N PRO A 10 5.60 4.77 32.67
CA PRO A 10 4.25 5.09 33.13
C PRO A 10 3.74 6.38 32.47
N ALA A 11 2.50 6.38 31.98
CA ALA A 11 1.85 7.57 31.43
C ALA A 11 1.48 8.55 32.56
N THR A 12 2.47 9.33 33.03
CA THR A 12 2.32 10.31 34.10
C THR A 12 2.95 11.65 33.70
N ALA A 13 2.49 12.75 34.30
CA ALA A 13 3.11 14.07 34.12
C ALA A 13 4.62 14.07 34.44
N GLN A 14 5.04 13.30 35.45
CA GLN A 14 6.44 13.17 35.87
C GLN A 14 7.31 12.54 34.79
N SER A 15 6.78 11.55 34.06
CA SER A 15 7.48 10.94 32.92
C SER A 15 7.69 11.95 31.80
N VAL A 16 6.68 12.76 31.50
CA VAL A 16 6.77 13.83 30.49
C VAL A 16 7.80 14.87 30.92
N ASP A 17 7.79 15.29 32.19
CA ASP A 17 8.76 16.24 32.74
C ASP A 17 10.19 15.74 32.68
N LEU A 18 10.42 14.46 32.96
CA LEU A 18 11.75 13.85 32.86
C LEU A 18 12.27 13.89 31.42
N VAL A 19 11.46 13.43 30.47
CA VAL A 19 11.82 13.42 29.04
C VAL A 19 12.06 14.84 28.54
N ARG A 20 11.19 15.79 28.91
CA ARG A 20 11.35 17.21 28.60
C ARG A 20 12.66 17.78 29.12
N THR A 21 12.99 17.49 30.38
CA THR A 21 14.22 17.98 31.03
C THR A 21 15.47 17.46 30.33
N LEU A 22 15.48 16.16 29.99
CA LEU A 22 16.58 15.54 29.25
C LEU A 22 16.72 16.13 27.85
N LEU A 23 15.62 16.25 27.09
CA LEU A 23 15.63 16.85 25.75
C LEU A 23 16.16 18.28 25.75
N TYR A 24 15.89 19.06 26.80
CA TYR A 24 16.36 20.45 26.92
C TYR A 24 17.71 20.62 27.64
N SER A 25 18.37 19.55 28.07
CA SER A 25 19.68 19.68 28.74
C SER A 25 20.76 20.25 27.80
N GLY A 26 20.57 20.11 26.48
CA GLY A 26 21.54 20.50 25.47
C GLY A 26 22.77 19.59 25.39
N THR A 27 22.84 18.54 26.21
CA THR A 27 23.98 17.62 26.30
C THR A 27 23.79 16.35 25.50
N LEU A 28 22.56 16.08 25.03
CA LEU A 28 22.23 14.86 24.32
C LEU A 28 22.67 14.91 22.86
N SER A 29 23.24 13.80 22.42
CA SER A 29 23.46 13.49 21.00
C SER A 29 22.14 13.24 20.28
N SER A 30 22.17 13.27 18.94
CA SER A 30 21.00 12.98 18.11
C SER A 30 20.47 11.56 18.34
N ASP A 31 21.37 10.59 18.54
CA ASP A 31 21.04 9.19 18.85
C ASP A 31 20.30 9.03 20.19
N GLU A 32 20.48 9.97 21.13
CA GLU A 32 19.76 10.00 22.40
C GLU A 32 18.46 10.81 22.31
N LYS A 33 18.44 11.87 21.50
CA LYS A 33 17.23 12.69 21.30
C LYS A 33 16.11 11.92 20.60
N ILE A 34 16.43 11.17 19.54
CA ILE A 34 15.44 10.42 18.74
C ILE A 34 14.59 9.45 19.59
N PRO A 35 15.17 8.54 20.39
CA PRO A 35 14.36 7.64 21.23
C PRO A 35 13.56 8.38 22.30
N LEU A 36 14.07 9.51 22.83
CA LEU A 36 13.31 10.34 23.76
C LEU A 36 12.10 11.02 23.10
N LEU A 37 12.22 11.48 21.86
CA LEU A 37 11.10 12.01 21.08
C LEU A 37 10.04 10.95 20.82
N ARG A 38 10.45 9.72 20.52
CA ARG A 38 9.54 8.58 20.39
C ARG A 38 8.78 8.31 21.69
N ILE A 39 9.50 8.19 22.82
CA ILE A 39 8.88 8.00 24.14
C ILE A 39 7.89 9.13 24.43
N LEU A 40 8.27 10.37 24.16
CA LEU A 40 7.41 11.53 24.37
C LEU A 40 6.11 11.43 23.55
N ALA A 41 6.21 11.00 22.30
CA ALA A 41 5.07 10.82 21.42
C ALA A 41 4.16 9.66 21.87
N GLU A 42 4.74 8.57 22.38
CA GLU A 42 3.99 7.44 22.96
C GLU A 42 3.25 7.80 24.27
N LEU A 43 3.68 8.87 24.96
CA LEU A 43 3.00 9.42 26.14
C LEU A 43 1.81 10.33 25.78
N TYR A 44 1.61 10.65 24.50
CA TYR A 44 0.43 11.34 24.01
C TYR A 44 -0.72 10.34 23.85
N ASP A 45 -1.86 10.63 24.46
CA ASP A 45 -3.07 9.81 24.26
C ASP A 45 -4.33 10.69 24.24
N ARG A 46 -5.40 10.23 23.59
CA ARG A 46 -6.64 11.04 23.45
C ARG A 46 -7.33 11.31 24.78
N GLN A 47 -7.13 10.47 25.79
CA GLN A 47 -7.68 10.62 27.13
C GLN A 47 -6.91 11.64 27.98
N ASN A 48 -5.75 12.10 27.47
CA ASN A 48 -4.79 12.95 28.16
C ASN A 48 -4.43 12.37 29.54
N THR A 49 -4.09 11.08 29.62
CA THR A 49 -3.78 10.39 30.88
C THR A 49 -2.66 11.09 31.67
N THR A 50 -1.69 11.66 30.96
CA THR A 50 -0.58 12.41 31.54
C THR A 50 -0.96 13.81 32.02
N GLY A 51 -2.07 14.38 31.52
CA GLY A 51 -2.40 15.80 31.67
C GLY A 51 -1.57 16.75 30.80
N ALA A 52 -0.62 16.23 30.00
CA ALA A 52 0.46 17.01 29.37
C ALA A 52 0.47 16.96 27.83
N ASN A 53 -0.63 16.56 27.17
CA ASN A 53 -0.70 16.48 25.70
C ASN A 53 -0.29 17.76 24.98
N THR A 54 -0.66 18.93 25.53
CA THR A 54 -0.30 20.23 24.92
C THR A 54 1.21 20.44 24.97
N ASP A 55 1.84 20.11 26.11
CA ASP A 55 3.30 20.22 26.27
C ASP A 55 4.03 19.24 25.34
N ILE A 56 3.56 18.00 25.27
CA ILE A 56 4.09 16.98 24.34
C ILE A 56 4.06 17.50 22.89
N ALA A 57 2.89 18.00 22.44
CA ALA A 57 2.72 18.53 21.10
C ALA A 57 3.65 19.72 20.82
N LEU A 58 3.79 20.65 21.77
CA LEU A 58 4.68 21.81 21.64
C LEU A 58 6.16 21.41 21.59
N ILE A 59 6.58 20.44 22.40
CA ILE A 59 7.95 19.92 22.41
C ILE A 59 8.26 19.26 21.06
N LEU A 60 7.42 18.34 20.59
CA LEU A 60 7.58 17.68 19.29
C LEU A 60 7.64 18.69 18.15
N LYS A 61 6.72 19.68 18.15
CA LYS A 61 6.73 20.77 17.17
C LYS A 61 8.01 21.61 17.21
N LYS A 62 8.56 21.88 18.39
CA LYS A 62 9.83 22.60 18.53
C LYS A 62 10.99 21.78 17.95
N PHE A 63 11.06 20.49 18.27
CA PHE A 63 12.12 19.61 17.77
C PHE A 63 12.00 19.31 16.28
N ALA A 64 10.83 19.46 15.66
CA ALA A 64 10.69 19.42 14.20
C ALA A 64 11.45 20.55 13.48
N PHE A 65 11.99 21.51 14.22
CA PHE A 65 12.90 22.56 13.74
C PHE A 65 14.31 22.47 14.34
N ASP A 66 14.70 21.31 14.88
CA ASP A 66 16.07 21.08 15.36
C ASP A 66 17.07 21.25 14.18
N PRO A 67 18.25 21.85 14.41
CA PRO A 67 19.28 21.98 13.37
C PRO A 67 19.77 20.61 12.86
N ASP A 68 19.65 19.55 13.66
CA ASP A 68 19.88 18.19 13.19
C ASP A 68 18.65 17.69 12.41
N LYS A 69 18.85 17.40 11.12
CA LYS A 69 17.81 16.96 10.20
C LYS A 69 17.17 15.63 10.59
N GLN A 70 17.93 14.70 11.17
CA GLN A 70 17.39 13.41 11.60
C GLN A 70 16.46 13.59 12.81
N VAL A 71 16.87 14.43 13.77
CA VAL A 71 16.04 14.79 14.92
C VAL A 71 14.78 15.51 14.46
N ALA A 72 14.91 16.48 13.56
CA ALA A 72 13.79 17.22 12.99
C ALA A 72 12.79 16.32 12.25
N GLY A 73 13.29 15.39 11.43
CA GLY A 73 12.46 14.45 10.69
C GLY A 73 11.67 13.52 11.62
N GLN A 74 12.33 12.93 12.62
CA GLN A 74 11.68 12.06 13.59
C GLN A 74 10.63 12.82 14.43
N ALA A 75 10.95 14.03 14.88
CA ALA A 75 10.00 14.86 15.61
C ALA A 75 8.77 15.22 14.76
N ALA A 76 8.96 15.56 13.48
CA ALA A 76 7.87 15.87 12.56
C ALA A 76 6.95 14.66 12.31
N ILE A 77 7.53 13.46 12.10
CA ILE A 77 6.78 12.21 11.94
C ILE A 77 5.95 11.91 13.20
N HIS A 78 6.60 11.93 14.37
CA HIS A 78 5.91 11.66 15.63
C HIS A 78 4.82 12.68 15.95
N TYR A 79 5.06 13.95 15.63
CA TYR A 79 4.06 15.00 15.75
C TYR A 79 2.83 14.70 14.87
N ALA A 80 3.04 14.36 13.58
CA ALA A 80 1.93 14.07 12.67
C ALA A 80 1.14 12.81 13.04
N ARG A 81 1.84 11.73 13.46
CA ARG A 81 1.19 10.44 13.76
C ARG A 81 0.45 10.42 15.08
N GLN A 82 1.05 10.92 16.16
CA GLN A 82 0.47 10.78 17.51
C GLN A 82 -0.42 11.94 17.90
N VAL A 83 -0.04 13.17 17.54
CA VAL A 83 -0.85 14.36 17.86
C VAL A 83 -2.05 14.50 16.90
N GLU A 84 -2.07 13.70 15.83
CA GLU A 84 -3.05 13.73 14.76
C GLU A 84 -3.13 15.12 14.09
N TYR A 85 -4.20 15.38 13.32
CA TYR A 85 -4.38 16.70 12.75
C TYR A 85 -4.64 17.76 13.82
N GLN A 86 -3.74 18.74 13.90
CA GLN A 86 -3.92 20.01 14.58
C GLN A 86 -3.70 21.12 13.54
N PRO A 87 -4.30 22.32 13.71
CA PRO A 87 -4.03 23.45 12.84
C PRO A 87 -2.52 23.73 12.74
N GLY A 88 -1.97 23.64 11.52
CA GLY A 88 -0.56 23.86 11.24
C GLY A 88 0.33 22.62 11.32
N THR A 89 -0.21 21.42 11.53
CA THR A 89 0.56 20.17 11.38
C THR A 89 1.10 20.01 9.95
N GLU A 90 0.32 20.42 8.95
CA GLU A 90 0.75 20.46 7.55
C GLU A 90 1.96 21.37 7.32
N LEU A 91 2.07 22.47 8.07
CA LEU A 91 3.20 23.39 7.98
C LEU A 91 4.47 22.79 8.60
N VAL A 92 4.32 21.97 9.64
CA VAL A 92 5.45 21.25 10.24
C VAL A 92 6.03 20.26 9.23
N LEU A 93 5.18 19.44 8.61
CA LEU A 93 5.60 18.49 7.58
C LEU A 93 6.20 19.19 6.36
N LYS A 94 5.57 20.25 5.87
CA LYS A 94 6.05 21.00 4.70
C LYS A 94 7.42 21.63 4.95
N LYS A 95 7.64 22.24 6.12
CA LYS A 95 8.95 22.81 6.46
C LYS A 95 10.02 21.73 6.63
N ALA A 96 9.67 20.57 7.17
CA ALA A 96 10.58 19.44 7.28
C ALA A 96 10.96 18.87 5.89
N LEU A 97 10.05 18.91 4.92
CA LEU A 97 10.37 18.64 3.51
C LEU A 97 11.31 19.72 2.94
N GLU A 98 10.96 20.99 3.11
CA GLU A 98 11.71 22.14 2.55
C GLU A 98 13.16 22.24 3.09
N ASN A 99 13.40 21.89 4.36
CA ASN A 99 14.74 21.88 4.95
C ASN A 99 15.50 20.55 4.74
N GLY A 100 14.86 19.55 4.13
CA GLY A 100 15.41 18.22 3.84
C GLY A 100 15.52 17.31 5.07
N ALA A 101 14.76 17.56 6.13
CA ALA A 101 14.59 16.63 7.25
C ALA A 101 13.66 15.46 6.91
N LEU A 102 12.72 15.68 5.98
CA LEU A 102 11.93 14.64 5.32
C LEU A 102 12.26 14.62 3.83
N ASP A 103 12.30 13.42 3.26
CA ASP A 103 12.20 13.26 1.82
C ASP A 103 10.73 13.31 1.37
N THR A 104 10.54 13.30 0.05
CA THR A 104 9.21 13.38 -0.58
C THR A 104 8.30 12.22 -0.17
N ASP A 105 8.85 11.01 -0.04
CA ASP A 105 8.06 9.82 0.28
C ASP A 105 7.60 9.87 1.74
N ALA A 106 8.49 10.21 2.68
CA ALA A 106 8.15 10.41 4.08
C ALA A 106 7.12 11.53 4.25
N TYR A 107 7.26 12.64 3.52
CA TYR A 107 6.26 13.71 3.53
C TYR A 107 4.86 13.22 3.16
N PHE A 108 4.72 12.51 2.04
CA PHE A 108 3.41 12.01 1.60
C PHE A 108 2.87 10.86 2.45
N GLN A 109 3.74 10.05 3.04
CA GLN A 109 3.35 9.05 4.03
C GLN A 109 2.70 9.72 5.25
N GLU A 110 3.33 10.75 5.82
CA GLU A 110 2.77 11.45 6.98
C GLU A 110 1.54 12.28 6.63
N LEU A 111 1.52 12.91 5.45
CA LEU A 111 0.33 13.62 4.97
C LEU A 111 -0.88 12.67 4.84
N ALA A 112 -0.66 11.44 4.36
CA ALA A 112 -1.69 10.41 4.29
C ALA A 112 -2.20 9.98 5.67
N HIS A 113 -1.32 9.88 6.67
CA HIS A 113 -1.72 9.58 8.06
C HIS A 113 -2.60 10.68 8.67
N LEU A 114 -2.47 11.94 8.23
CA LEU A 114 -3.29 13.06 8.73
C LEU A 114 -4.69 13.10 8.13
N VAL A 115 -4.88 12.58 6.91
CA VAL A 115 -6.18 12.62 6.21
C VAL A 115 -7.34 12.23 7.13
N PRO A 116 -7.36 11.07 7.80
CA PRO A 116 -8.53 10.63 8.56
C PRO A 116 -8.95 11.54 9.73
N SER A 117 -7.99 12.14 10.45
CA SER A 117 -8.25 13.03 11.58
C SER A 117 -8.50 14.49 11.16
N ALA A 118 -8.15 14.86 9.93
CA ALA A 118 -8.31 16.23 9.45
C ALA A 118 -9.79 16.65 9.24
N PRO A 119 -10.09 17.96 9.36
CA PRO A 119 -11.32 18.58 8.87
C PRO A 119 -11.54 18.31 7.38
N LEU A 120 -12.80 18.40 6.92
CA LEU A 120 -13.17 18.00 5.56
C LEU A 120 -12.47 18.81 4.46
N ASP A 121 -12.31 20.12 4.66
CA ASP A 121 -11.55 21.00 3.76
C ASP A 121 -10.10 20.54 3.64
N LYS A 122 -9.45 20.25 4.77
CA LYS A 122 -8.07 19.79 4.83
C LYS A 122 -7.88 18.39 4.25
N LYS A 123 -8.84 17.49 4.47
CA LYS A 123 -8.89 16.18 3.80
C LYS A 123 -8.81 16.31 2.30
N LYS A 124 -9.63 17.20 1.72
CA LYS A 124 -9.65 17.43 0.27
C LYS A 124 -8.33 18.00 -0.23
N GLU A 125 -7.75 18.96 0.48
CA GLU A 125 -6.44 19.52 0.16
C GLU A 125 -5.34 18.44 0.16
N PHE A 126 -5.27 17.62 1.20
CA PHE A 126 -4.26 16.58 1.33
C PHE A 126 -4.41 15.48 0.27
N LEU A 127 -5.64 15.02 0.03
CA LEU A 127 -5.92 14.05 -1.03
C LEU A 127 -5.56 14.59 -2.42
N ALA A 128 -5.88 15.87 -2.69
CA ALA A 128 -5.52 16.52 -3.94
C ALA A 128 -3.99 16.63 -4.10
N GLU A 129 -3.26 16.93 -3.02
CA GLU A 129 -1.81 17.03 -3.05
C GLU A 129 -1.14 15.66 -3.29
N ILE A 130 -1.55 14.63 -2.56
CA ILE A 130 -1.07 13.24 -2.74
C ILE A 130 -1.33 12.78 -4.18
N ARG A 131 -2.52 13.08 -4.70
CA ARG A 131 -2.90 12.75 -6.08
C ARG A 131 -2.07 13.51 -7.12
N ALA A 132 -1.91 14.83 -6.96
CA ALA A 132 -1.13 15.65 -7.88
C ALA A 132 0.33 15.20 -7.97
N ALA A 133 0.90 14.77 -6.85
CA ALA A 133 2.25 14.21 -6.79
C ALA A 133 2.34 12.75 -7.28
N ARG A 134 1.21 12.08 -7.51
CA ARG A 134 1.13 10.64 -7.84
C ARG A 134 1.88 9.77 -6.84
N SER A 135 1.83 10.14 -5.55
CA SER A 135 2.58 9.45 -4.51
C SER A 135 2.05 8.04 -4.27
N LEU A 136 2.87 7.03 -4.57
CA LEU A 136 2.53 5.62 -4.35
C LEU A 136 2.45 5.29 -2.86
N ILE A 137 3.36 5.85 -2.04
CA ILE A 137 3.39 5.60 -0.60
C ILE A 137 2.19 6.25 0.09
N GLY A 138 1.83 7.48 -0.28
CA GLY A 138 0.64 8.16 0.25
C GLY A 138 -0.63 7.40 -0.09
N ARG A 139 -0.75 6.90 -1.33
CA ARG A 139 -1.85 5.99 -1.72
C ARG A 139 -1.89 4.75 -0.84
N ASP A 140 -0.76 4.05 -0.69
CA ASP A 140 -0.73 2.76 0.00
C ASP A 140 -1.16 2.90 1.48
N VAL A 141 -0.74 3.99 2.14
CA VAL A 141 -1.20 4.33 3.50
C VAL A 141 -2.71 4.57 3.53
N LEU A 142 -3.26 5.34 2.58
CA LEU A 142 -4.70 5.63 2.53
C LEU A 142 -5.53 4.38 2.23
N VAL A 143 -5.05 3.51 1.34
CA VAL A 143 -5.69 2.23 1.01
C VAL A 143 -5.71 1.31 2.23
N MET A 144 -4.56 1.16 2.89
CA MET A 144 -4.44 0.37 4.12
C MET A 144 -5.40 0.91 5.18
N GLY A 145 -5.46 2.23 5.34
CA GLY A 145 -6.33 2.85 6.31
C GLY A 145 -7.82 2.62 6.03
N LEU A 146 -8.23 2.67 4.76
CA LEU A 146 -9.61 2.39 4.38
C LEU A 146 -10.00 0.91 4.61
N ASN A 147 -9.05 -0.01 4.49
CA ASN A 147 -9.29 -1.45 4.62
C ASN A 147 -9.21 -1.98 6.06
N SER A 148 -8.48 -1.32 6.96
CA SER A 148 -8.29 -1.79 8.35
C SER A 148 -9.52 -1.57 9.22
N GLY A 149 -10.29 -0.50 9.02
CA GLY A 149 -11.51 -0.17 9.79
C GLY A 149 -11.30 0.08 11.29
N GLU A 150 -10.16 -0.29 11.87
CA GLU A 150 -9.82 -0.18 13.30
C GLU A 150 -9.06 1.11 13.65
N GLU A 151 -8.20 1.61 12.77
CA GLU A 151 -7.47 2.89 13.00
C GLU A 151 -8.19 4.09 12.37
N PHE A 152 -9.10 3.82 11.44
CA PHE A 152 -9.72 4.82 10.61
C PHE A 152 -11.20 4.57 10.51
N ASN A 153 -12.00 5.50 11.02
CA ASN A 153 -13.43 5.46 10.80
C ASN A 153 -13.66 5.61 9.28
N ALA A 154 -13.93 4.51 8.57
CA ALA A 154 -14.13 4.48 7.12
C ALA A 154 -15.20 5.49 6.67
N VAL A 155 -16.16 5.82 7.55
CA VAL A 155 -17.17 6.88 7.35
C VAL A 155 -16.53 8.24 7.07
N SER A 156 -15.40 8.55 7.70
CA SER A 156 -14.68 9.82 7.50
C SER A 156 -14.05 9.92 6.11
N PHE A 157 -13.61 8.79 5.54
CA PHE A 157 -13.10 8.68 4.17
C PHE A 157 -14.23 8.69 3.15
N LEU A 158 -15.36 8.06 3.47
CA LEU A 158 -16.54 8.02 2.61
C LEU A 158 -17.20 9.40 2.45
N LYS A 159 -16.99 10.34 3.38
CA LYS A 159 -17.41 11.75 3.22
C LYS A 159 -16.59 12.51 2.15
N SER A 160 -15.42 12.03 1.78
CA SER A 160 -14.59 12.52 0.67
C SER A 160 -14.44 11.44 -0.42
N SER A 161 -15.49 10.63 -0.63
CA SER A 161 -15.43 9.45 -1.50
C SER A 161 -15.03 9.79 -2.93
N GLU A 162 -15.46 10.94 -3.46
CA GLU A 162 -15.13 11.34 -4.84
C GLU A 162 -13.64 11.61 -5.04
N ASP A 163 -12.99 12.32 -4.11
CA ASP A 163 -11.56 12.61 -4.15
C ASP A 163 -10.73 11.34 -4.00
N MET A 164 -11.14 10.47 -3.08
CA MET A 164 -10.50 9.18 -2.87
C MET A 164 -10.72 8.23 -4.06
N ALA A 165 -11.92 8.22 -4.66
CA ALA A 165 -12.20 7.49 -5.89
C ALA A 165 -11.38 8.04 -7.06
N GLY A 166 -11.17 9.36 -7.13
CA GLY A 166 -10.25 10.01 -8.04
C GLY A 166 -8.82 9.49 -7.90
N LEU A 167 -8.28 9.53 -6.68
CA LEU A 167 -6.95 9.01 -6.37
C LEU A 167 -6.82 7.54 -6.77
N LEU A 168 -7.72 6.66 -6.31
CA LEU A 168 -7.66 5.24 -6.60
C LEU A 168 -7.76 4.93 -8.09
N ARG A 169 -8.59 5.65 -8.86
CA ARG A 169 -8.67 5.47 -10.32
C ARG A 169 -7.33 5.76 -11.01
N GLU A 170 -6.64 6.82 -10.61
CA GLU A 170 -5.37 7.24 -11.22
C GLU A 170 -4.19 6.36 -10.78
N THR A 171 -4.30 5.71 -9.63
CA THR A 171 -3.19 4.97 -9.02
C THR A 171 -3.40 3.45 -8.98
N GLN A 172 -4.20 2.89 -9.89
CA GLN A 172 -4.39 1.44 -9.96
C GLN A 172 -3.04 0.72 -10.10
N PRO A 173 -2.71 -0.26 -9.22
CA PRO A 173 -1.51 -1.07 -9.37
C PRO A 173 -1.50 -1.80 -10.71
N GLN A 174 -0.36 -1.69 -11.41
CA GLN A 174 -0.10 -2.41 -12.64
C GLN A 174 0.90 -3.53 -12.36
N PHE A 175 0.66 -4.68 -12.97
CA PHE A 175 1.63 -5.75 -12.94
C PHE A 175 2.69 -5.48 -14.02
N GLY A 176 3.96 -5.73 -13.69
CA GLY A 176 5.08 -5.58 -14.63
C GLY A 176 5.06 -6.60 -15.78
N PRO A 177 6.20 -6.83 -16.45
CA PRO A 177 6.33 -7.88 -17.47
C PRO A 177 5.80 -9.24 -16.98
N ARG A 178 5.27 -10.06 -17.90
CA ARG A 178 4.65 -11.35 -17.59
C ARG A 178 5.70 -12.39 -17.17
N VAL A 179 6.10 -12.35 -15.90
CA VAL A 179 7.00 -13.31 -15.26
C VAL A 179 6.30 -13.82 -14.00
N GLY A 180 5.36 -14.77 -14.18
CA GLY A 180 4.57 -15.32 -13.06
C GLY A 180 3.53 -14.34 -12.49
N LEU A 181 3.06 -14.62 -11.27
CA LEU A 181 1.97 -13.85 -10.64
C LEU A 181 2.41 -12.45 -10.17
N GLY A 182 3.62 -12.30 -9.62
CA GLY A 182 4.02 -11.08 -8.91
C GLY A 182 3.29 -10.92 -7.58
N ILE A 183 3.83 -11.54 -6.52
CA ILE A 183 3.16 -11.59 -5.20
C ILE A 183 3.01 -10.19 -4.60
N GLY A 184 4.05 -9.35 -4.69
CA GLY A 184 4.00 -7.99 -4.17
C GLY A 184 2.93 -7.13 -4.86
N GLU A 185 2.85 -7.21 -6.19
CA GLU A 185 1.81 -6.55 -6.99
C GLU A 185 0.43 -7.12 -6.70
N SER A 186 0.32 -8.42 -6.45
CA SER A 186 -0.93 -9.07 -6.07
C SER A 186 -1.49 -8.52 -4.77
N VAL A 187 -0.65 -8.40 -3.74
CA VAL A 187 -1.05 -7.84 -2.44
C VAL A 187 -1.50 -6.38 -2.62
N ARG A 188 -0.69 -5.55 -3.28
CA ARG A 188 -1.04 -4.13 -3.52
C ARG A 188 -2.33 -3.99 -4.33
N TYR A 189 -2.51 -4.82 -5.36
CA TYR A 189 -3.71 -4.83 -6.17
C TYR A 189 -4.95 -5.23 -5.36
N MET A 190 -4.83 -6.22 -4.47
CA MET A 190 -5.92 -6.67 -3.62
C MET A 190 -6.39 -5.61 -2.64
N GLU A 191 -5.43 -4.95 -1.98
CA GLU A 191 -5.73 -3.83 -1.09
C GLU A 191 -6.43 -2.69 -1.87
N TRP A 192 -5.90 -2.33 -3.04
CA TRP A 192 -6.52 -1.33 -3.92
C TRP A 192 -7.92 -1.72 -4.41
N LEU A 193 -8.12 -2.98 -4.79
CA LEU A 193 -9.39 -3.52 -5.31
C LEU A 193 -10.47 -3.45 -4.24
N ARG A 194 -10.13 -3.87 -3.01
CA ARG A 194 -11.03 -3.79 -1.85
C ARG A 194 -11.38 -2.35 -1.52
N ALA A 195 -10.40 -1.47 -1.46
CA ALA A 195 -10.62 -0.06 -1.15
C ALA A 195 -11.52 0.61 -2.21
N SER A 196 -11.24 0.35 -3.48
CA SER A 196 -12.04 0.86 -4.60
C SER A 196 -13.48 0.33 -4.56
N ALA A 197 -13.64 -0.95 -4.24
CA ALA A 197 -14.95 -1.58 -4.20
C ALA A 197 -15.78 -1.12 -3.00
N ALA A 198 -15.16 -0.84 -1.85
CA ALA A 198 -15.82 -0.28 -0.68
C ALA A 198 -16.42 1.11 -0.98
N ILE A 199 -15.66 1.97 -1.67
CA ILE A 199 -16.16 3.29 -2.08
C ILE A 199 -17.33 3.16 -3.07
N GLU A 200 -17.18 2.37 -4.12
CA GLU A 200 -18.24 2.18 -5.13
C GLU A 200 -19.48 1.48 -4.55
N SER A 201 -19.30 0.53 -3.63
CA SER A 201 -20.39 -0.13 -2.90
C SER A 201 -21.19 0.88 -2.06
N HIS A 202 -20.50 1.76 -1.33
CA HIS A 202 -21.14 2.82 -0.55
C HIS A 202 -21.93 3.80 -1.44
N GLU A 203 -21.39 4.17 -2.60
CA GLU A 203 -22.04 5.12 -3.52
C GLU A 203 -23.24 4.51 -4.26
N THR A 204 -23.15 3.22 -4.64
CA THR A 204 -24.15 2.57 -5.49
C THR A 204 -25.16 1.71 -4.71
N GLY A 205 -24.90 1.41 -3.45
CA GLY A 205 -25.68 0.47 -2.64
C GLY A 205 -25.53 -1.01 -3.05
N ARG A 206 -24.66 -1.31 -4.04
CA ARG A 206 -24.36 -2.69 -4.47
C ARG A 206 -23.50 -3.38 -3.41
N SER A 207 -23.57 -4.71 -3.34
CA SER A 207 -22.64 -5.45 -2.47
C SER A 207 -21.19 -5.28 -2.95
N MET A 208 -20.24 -5.26 -2.02
CA MET A 208 -18.81 -5.13 -2.35
C MET A 208 -18.35 -6.28 -3.27
N ASP A 209 -18.83 -7.50 -3.04
CA ASP A 209 -18.53 -8.67 -3.87
C ASP A 209 -19.02 -8.49 -5.31
N ASP A 210 -20.25 -7.98 -5.50
CA ASP A 210 -20.78 -7.70 -6.84
C ASP A 210 -19.96 -6.63 -7.57
N VAL A 211 -19.49 -5.62 -6.85
CA VAL A 211 -18.61 -4.58 -7.39
C VAL A 211 -17.27 -5.17 -7.83
N ILE A 212 -16.64 -5.98 -6.97
CA ILE A 212 -15.36 -6.63 -7.28
C ILE A 212 -15.50 -7.54 -8.51
N VAL A 213 -16.50 -8.44 -8.51
CA VAL A 213 -16.74 -9.38 -9.60
C VAL A 213 -17.02 -8.63 -10.91
N ALA A 214 -17.85 -7.59 -10.87
CA ALA A 214 -18.13 -6.77 -12.05
C ALA A 214 -16.87 -6.07 -12.59
N ARG A 215 -15.99 -5.57 -11.71
CA ARG A 215 -14.74 -4.93 -12.11
C ARG A 215 -13.77 -5.92 -12.74
N LEU A 216 -13.61 -7.10 -12.16
CA LEU A 216 -12.75 -8.17 -12.69
C LEU A 216 -13.29 -8.78 -13.98
N SER A 217 -14.61 -8.73 -14.19
CA SER A 217 -15.27 -9.25 -15.39
C SER A 217 -15.18 -8.30 -16.59
N ARG A 218 -14.55 -7.12 -16.46
CA ARG A 218 -14.38 -6.19 -17.56
C ARG A 218 -13.49 -6.81 -18.65
N PRO A 219 -13.78 -6.55 -19.94
CA PRO A 219 -12.92 -7.00 -21.04
C PRO A 219 -11.47 -6.52 -20.83
N ASN A 220 -10.50 -7.36 -21.20
CA ASN A 220 -9.06 -7.06 -21.11
C ASN A 220 -8.54 -6.83 -19.67
N THR A 221 -9.26 -7.29 -18.64
CA THR A 221 -8.70 -7.34 -17.29
C THR A 221 -7.51 -8.30 -17.29
N ASP A 222 -6.34 -7.82 -16.84
CA ASP A 222 -5.13 -8.64 -16.68
C ASP A 222 -5.45 -9.89 -15.83
N GLU A 223 -5.11 -11.06 -16.34
CA GLU A 223 -5.45 -12.34 -15.74
C GLU A 223 -4.80 -12.52 -14.36
N ARG A 224 -3.68 -11.83 -14.11
CA ARG A 224 -3.03 -11.78 -12.80
C ARG A 224 -3.89 -11.07 -11.78
N LYS A 225 -4.58 -9.99 -12.15
CA LYS A 225 -5.53 -9.27 -11.27
C LYS A 225 -6.67 -10.19 -10.82
N ILE A 226 -7.17 -11.01 -11.76
CA ILE A 226 -8.21 -12.01 -11.49
C ILE A 226 -7.67 -13.08 -10.55
N MET A 227 -6.49 -13.65 -10.87
CA MET A 227 -5.86 -14.67 -10.04
C MET A 227 -5.58 -14.18 -8.61
N SER A 228 -5.03 -12.96 -8.44
CA SER A 228 -4.76 -12.36 -7.13
C SER A 228 -6.02 -12.28 -6.27
N PHE A 229 -7.17 -11.95 -6.86
CA PHE A 229 -8.45 -11.98 -6.15
C PHE A 229 -8.86 -13.39 -5.79
N LEU A 230 -8.87 -14.33 -6.74
CA LEU A 230 -9.40 -15.67 -6.50
C LEU A 230 -8.59 -16.48 -5.48
N ILE A 231 -7.29 -16.23 -5.33
CA ILE A 231 -6.47 -16.88 -4.29
C ILE A 231 -6.57 -16.20 -2.91
N SER A 232 -7.21 -15.03 -2.84
CA SER A 232 -7.32 -14.27 -1.60
C SER A 232 -8.35 -14.88 -0.65
N PRO A 233 -8.21 -14.70 0.69
CA PRO A 233 -9.22 -15.12 1.65
C PRO A 233 -10.60 -14.52 1.39
N GLN A 234 -10.66 -13.31 0.82
CA GLN A 234 -11.92 -12.60 0.53
C GLN A 234 -12.75 -13.30 -0.55
N ALA A 235 -12.11 -14.00 -1.51
CA ALA A 235 -12.84 -14.69 -2.57
C ALA A 235 -13.59 -15.95 -2.11
N ARG A 236 -13.34 -16.46 -0.89
CA ARG A 236 -13.93 -17.71 -0.37
C ARG A 236 -15.45 -17.76 -0.47
N ALA A 237 -16.12 -16.72 0.01
CA ALA A 237 -17.59 -16.66 -0.01
C ALA A 237 -18.13 -16.62 -1.44
N VAL A 238 -17.51 -15.81 -2.29
CA VAL A 238 -17.87 -15.64 -3.71
C VAL A 238 -17.66 -16.94 -4.50
N LEU A 239 -16.56 -17.65 -4.25
CA LEU A 239 -16.25 -18.95 -4.86
C LEU A 239 -17.21 -20.05 -4.40
N ALA A 240 -17.53 -20.10 -3.11
CA ALA A 240 -18.46 -21.08 -2.55
C ALA A 240 -19.90 -20.89 -3.05
N ALA A 241 -20.29 -19.64 -3.35
CA ALA A 241 -21.58 -19.27 -3.88
C ALA A 241 -21.69 -19.38 -5.42
N ALA A 242 -20.58 -19.63 -6.13
CA ALA A 242 -20.56 -19.63 -7.58
C ALA A 242 -21.44 -20.73 -8.20
N THR A 243 -22.48 -20.33 -8.93
CA THR A 243 -23.30 -21.23 -9.75
C THR A 243 -22.63 -21.49 -11.10
N PRO A 244 -23.00 -22.57 -11.82
CA PRO A 244 -22.69 -22.70 -13.23
C PRO A 244 -23.06 -21.42 -14.00
N ASP A 245 -22.23 -21.05 -14.99
CA ASP A 245 -22.37 -19.86 -15.84
C ASP A 245 -22.29 -18.47 -15.16
N SER A 246 -22.10 -18.42 -13.83
CA SER A 246 -21.90 -17.16 -13.11
C SER A 246 -20.65 -16.41 -13.62
N PRO A 247 -20.58 -15.07 -13.45
CA PRO A 247 -19.37 -14.32 -13.76
C PRO A 247 -18.12 -14.87 -13.04
N VAL A 248 -18.28 -15.37 -11.82
CA VAL A 248 -17.21 -16.00 -11.03
C VAL A 248 -16.64 -17.24 -11.72
N GLN A 249 -17.48 -18.09 -12.32
CA GLN A 249 -17.02 -19.23 -13.14
C GLN A 249 -16.12 -18.79 -14.27
N LYS A 250 -16.49 -17.70 -14.96
CA LYS A 250 -15.72 -17.15 -16.08
C LYS A 250 -14.37 -16.63 -15.60
N LEU A 251 -14.32 -15.95 -14.45
CA LEU A 251 -13.08 -15.52 -13.82
C LEU A 251 -12.17 -16.71 -13.49
N VAL A 252 -12.71 -17.78 -12.91
CA VAL A 252 -11.96 -19.01 -12.60
C VAL A 252 -11.43 -19.67 -13.87
N ALA A 253 -12.23 -19.74 -14.94
CA ALA A 253 -11.79 -20.27 -16.22
C ALA A 253 -10.64 -19.45 -16.83
N ILE A 254 -10.68 -18.11 -16.73
CA ILE A 254 -9.59 -17.23 -17.17
C ILE A 254 -8.31 -17.52 -16.37
N SER A 255 -8.40 -17.65 -15.05
CA SER A 255 -7.26 -17.98 -14.20
C SER A 255 -6.67 -19.37 -14.49
N GLN A 256 -7.50 -20.35 -14.83
CA GLN A 256 -7.03 -21.68 -15.26
C GLN A 256 -6.28 -21.62 -16.58
N LEU A 257 -6.81 -20.87 -17.56
CA LEU A 257 -6.13 -20.67 -18.83
C LEU A 257 -4.79 -19.97 -18.64
N TYR A 258 -4.77 -18.91 -17.82
CA TYR A 258 -3.53 -18.21 -17.48
C TYR A 258 -2.48 -19.13 -16.85
N ALA A 259 -2.85 -19.93 -15.85
CA ALA A 259 -1.94 -20.88 -15.23
C ALA A 259 -1.41 -21.93 -16.24
N SER A 260 -2.23 -22.37 -17.19
CA SER A 260 -1.81 -23.34 -18.21
C SER A 260 -0.75 -22.79 -19.18
N GLN A 261 -0.65 -21.47 -19.32
CA GLN A 261 0.36 -20.79 -20.13
C GLN A 261 1.72 -20.66 -19.43
N LEU A 262 1.79 -21.00 -18.13
CA LEU A 262 3.00 -20.91 -17.31
C LEU A 262 3.40 -22.28 -16.74
N PRO A 263 3.64 -23.31 -17.58
CA PRO A 263 3.91 -24.66 -17.10
C PRO A 263 5.23 -24.81 -16.31
N GLY A 264 6.13 -23.83 -16.41
CA GLY A 264 7.38 -23.77 -15.64
C GLY A 264 7.22 -23.20 -14.22
N ASP A 265 6.08 -22.59 -13.91
CA ASP A 265 5.78 -22.05 -12.59
C ASP A 265 5.12 -23.14 -11.73
N ARG A 266 5.85 -23.61 -10.72
CA ARG A 266 5.42 -24.74 -9.87
C ARG A 266 4.26 -24.39 -8.94
N ASP A 267 4.04 -23.10 -8.68
CA ASP A 267 3.03 -22.66 -7.72
C ASP A 267 1.66 -22.46 -8.40
N MET A 268 1.64 -22.18 -9.70
CA MET A 268 0.42 -21.93 -10.47
C MET A 268 -0.58 -23.09 -10.43
N PRO A 269 -0.19 -24.37 -10.62
CA PRO A 269 -1.12 -25.49 -10.49
C PRO A 269 -1.73 -25.58 -9.08
N ALA A 270 -0.93 -25.36 -8.05
CA ALA A 270 -1.40 -25.42 -6.65
C ALA A 270 -2.41 -24.30 -6.35
N MET A 271 -2.15 -23.08 -6.84
CA MET A 271 -3.09 -21.95 -6.72
C MET A 271 -4.43 -22.24 -7.41
N VAL A 272 -4.40 -22.78 -8.63
CA VAL A 272 -5.63 -23.17 -9.35
C VAL A 272 -6.41 -24.24 -8.60
N GLN A 273 -5.74 -25.25 -8.05
CA GLN A 273 -6.40 -26.28 -7.27
C GLN A 273 -7.02 -25.71 -5.98
N ALA A 274 -6.32 -24.80 -5.30
CA ALA A 274 -6.83 -24.12 -4.12
C ALA A 274 -8.08 -23.28 -4.41
N ILE A 275 -8.16 -22.63 -5.57
CA ILE A 275 -9.37 -21.91 -6.03
C ILE A 275 -10.50 -22.92 -6.27
N ARG A 276 -10.24 -23.98 -7.04
CA ARG A 276 -11.25 -24.99 -7.41
C ARG A 276 -11.84 -25.69 -6.19
N ALA A 277 -11.01 -25.98 -5.19
CA ALA A 277 -11.42 -26.65 -3.95
C ALA A 277 -12.45 -25.84 -3.14
N GLN A 278 -12.54 -24.52 -3.37
CA GLN A 278 -13.51 -23.66 -2.70
C GLN A 278 -14.87 -23.62 -3.43
N MET A 279 -14.98 -24.22 -4.62
CA MET A 279 -16.18 -24.20 -5.45
C MET A 279 -16.96 -25.52 -5.36
N LYS A 280 -18.29 -25.43 -5.38
CA LYS A 280 -19.15 -26.62 -5.49
C LYS A 280 -19.09 -27.27 -6.87
N ASN A 281 -19.00 -26.45 -7.92
CA ASN A 281 -19.02 -26.89 -9.32
C ASN A 281 -17.89 -26.21 -10.11
N PRO A 282 -16.61 -26.54 -9.89
CA PRO A 282 -15.51 -25.84 -10.57
C PRO A 282 -15.58 -26.05 -12.10
N PRO A 283 -15.17 -25.04 -12.92
CA PRO A 283 -15.21 -25.19 -14.37
C PRO A 283 -14.24 -26.29 -14.82
N PRO A 284 -14.43 -26.93 -15.98
CA PRO A 284 -13.50 -27.95 -16.47
C PRO A 284 -12.11 -27.36 -16.68
N LEU A 285 -11.05 -28.12 -16.39
CA LEU A 285 -9.69 -27.69 -16.69
C LEU A 285 -9.51 -27.51 -18.21
N PRO A 286 -8.70 -26.52 -18.64
CA PRO A 286 -8.34 -26.41 -20.04
C PRO A 286 -7.58 -27.67 -20.48
N PRO A 287 -7.69 -28.06 -21.76
CA PRO A 287 -6.90 -29.16 -22.30
C PRO A 287 -5.41 -28.89 -22.10
N PRO A 288 -4.57 -29.93 -21.91
CA PRO A 288 -3.13 -29.76 -21.79
C PRO A 288 -2.60 -29.00 -23.00
N VAL A 289 -1.84 -27.92 -22.78
CA VAL A 289 -1.13 -27.25 -23.87
C VAL A 289 -0.08 -28.22 -24.37
N VAL A 290 -0.36 -28.90 -25.49
CA VAL A 290 0.64 -29.69 -26.20
C VAL A 290 1.62 -28.69 -26.79
N LEU A 291 2.77 -28.52 -26.13
CA LEU A 291 3.94 -27.92 -26.76
C LEU A 291 4.31 -28.86 -27.91
N MET A 292 3.77 -28.60 -29.11
CA MET A 292 4.23 -29.31 -30.28
C MET A 292 5.73 -29.02 -30.37
N PRO A 293 6.59 -30.07 -30.44
CA PRO A 293 7.98 -29.83 -30.81
C PRO A 293 7.95 -29.05 -32.12
N PRO A 294 8.88 -28.10 -32.35
CA PRO A 294 8.93 -27.38 -33.61
C PRO A 294 8.96 -28.42 -34.74
N THR A 295 7.85 -28.52 -35.48
CA THR A 295 7.69 -29.49 -36.59
C THR A 295 8.34 -28.98 -37.87
N GLY A 296 9.15 -27.92 -37.79
CA GLY A 296 10.05 -27.51 -38.84
C GLY A 296 11.39 -28.23 -38.72
N PRO A 297 12.05 -28.59 -39.84
CA PRO A 297 13.43 -29.03 -39.79
C PRO A 297 14.27 -28.00 -39.02
N LEU A 298 15.22 -28.47 -38.22
CA LEU A 298 16.30 -27.64 -37.68
C LEU A 298 16.94 -26.91 -38.85
N ILE A 299 16.55 -25.65 -39.07
CA ILE A 299 17.29 -24.74 -39.93
C ILE A 299 18.58 -24.48 -39.14
N GLY A 300 19.63 -25.22 -39.49
CA GLY A 300 20.99 -24.91 -39.08
C GLY A 300 21.32 -23.44 -39.40
N PRO A 301 22.33 -22.84 -38.74
CA PRO A 301 22.62 -21.43 -38.87
C PRO A 301 22.67 -21.04 -40.35
N SER A 302 21.73 -20.17 -40.75
CA SER A 302 21.71 -19.57 -42.07
C SER A 302 23.06 -18.90 -42.29
N SER A 303 23.79 -19.34 -43.32
CA SER A 303 25.00 -18.65 -43.74
C SER A 303 24.64 -17.21 -44.03
N ALA A 304 25.28 -16.28 -43.32
CA ALA A 304 25.09 -14.85 -43.50
C ALA A 304 25.24 -14.49 -44.99
N PRO A 305 24.37 -13.62 -45.55
CA PRO A 305 24.55 -13.11 -46.90
C PRO A 305 25.95 -12.49 -47.05
N PRO A 306 26.65 -12.73 -48.16
CA PRO A 306 27.95 -12.11 -48.40
C PRO A 306 27.74 -10.59 -48.50
N GLY A 307 28.25 -9.84 -47.52
CA GLY A 307 28.23 -8.37 -47.57
C GLY A 307 28.02 -7.62 -46.25
N TYR A 308 27.77 -8.29 -45.11
CA TYR A 308 27.71 -7.59 -43.82
C TYR A 308 29.09 -7.55 -43.13
N PRO A 309 29.57 -6.37 -42.70
CA PRO A 309 30.83 -6.26 -41.97
C PRO A 309 30.70 -6.96 -40.61
N MET A 310 31.64 -7.87 -40.34
CA MET A 310 31.82 -8.48 -39.02
C MET A 310 32.17 -7.37 -38.02
N TYR A 311 31.35 -7.21 -37.00
CA TYR A 311 31.64 -6.33 -35.87
C TYR A 311 32.84 -6.90 -35.10
N VAL A 312 34.00 -6.25 -35.20
CA VAL A 312 35.18 -6.55 -34.40
C VAL A 312 35.05 -5.77 -33.10
N ALA A 313 34.88 -6.48 -31.98
CA ALA A 313 34.85 -5.85 -30.67
C ALA A 313 36.22 -5.20 -30.37
N PRO A 314 36.26 -3.98 -29.82
CA PRO A 314 37.53 -3.33 -29.49
C PRO A 314 38.24 -4.05 -28.34
N PRO A 315 39.59 -3.99 -28.30
CA PRO A 315 40.36 -4.60 -27.23
C PRO A 315 40.05 -3.92 -25.89
N ARG A 316 39.84 -4.74 -24.86
CA ARG A 316 39.62 -4.27 -23.48
C ARG A 316 40.90 -3.57 -23.01
N GLN A 317 40.74 -2.33 -22.52
CA GLN A 317 41.68 -1.69 -21.60
C GLN A 317 41.27 -2.02 -20.17
#